data_AF-A0A0W1RUA1-F1
#
_entry.id   AF-A0A0W1RUA1-F1
#
_cell.length_a   1.000
_cell.length_b   1.000
_cell.length_c   1.000
_cell.angle_alpha   90.00
_cell.angle_beta   90.00
_cell.angle_gamma   90.00
#
_symmetry.space_group_name_H-M   'P 1'
#
loop_
_entity.id
_entity.type
_entity.pdbx_description
1 polymer ?
#
loop_
_entity_poly.entity_id
_entity_poly.type
_entity_poly.pdbx_seq_one_letter_code
_entity_poly.pdbx_strand_id
1 'polypeptide(L)'
;MAKNSMPGNEMRQIISRRRRLIRVWPAIALLLAVVTLGFYTWAFFHQPILVNPLHVLELMQSGNLDSATQALLAVTAPMLFLAVGLLVLLLLAFVTAGLVSEGRLMRVLEKNLSR
;
A
#
# COMPACT_ATOMS: atom_id res chain seq x y z
N MET A 1 -17.90 -42.18 -2.21
CA MET A 1 -17.86 -40.98 -1.35
C MET A 1 -16.43 -40.83 -0.84
N ALA A 2 -15.58 -40.11 -1.58
CA ALA A 2 -14.15 -40.02 -1.29
C ALA A 2 -13.90 -39.04 -0.13
N LYS A 3 -13.63 -39.57 1.06
CA LYS A 3 -13.09 -38.81 2.19
C LYS A 3 -11.65 -38.47 1.84
N ASN A 4 -11.45 -37.34 1.18
CA ASN A 4 -10.14 -36.80 0.87
C ASN A 4 -9.52 -36.28 2.18
N SER A 5 -8.96 -37.20 2.96
CA SER A 5 -8.16 -36.87 4.13
C SER A 5 -6.90 -36.17 3.64
N MET A 6 -6.94 -34.83 3.57
CA MET A 6 -5.71 -34.06 3.50
C MET A 6 -4.80 -34.52 4.64
N PRO A 7 -3.57 -34.98 4.35
CA PRO A 7 -2.69 -35.47 5.40
C PRO A 7 -2.44 -34.30 6.36
N GLY A 8 -2.66 -34.52 7.66
CA GLY A 8 -2.57 -33.47 8.70
C GLY A 8 -1.21 -32.73 8.74
N ASN A 9 -0.22 -33.25 8.03
CA ASN A 9 1.10 -32.69 7.81
C ASN A 9 1.07 -31.49 6.83
N GLU A 10 0.24 -31.55 5.78
CA GLU A 10 0.05 -30.44 4.81
C GLU A 10 -0.67 -29.26 5.45
N MET A 11 -1.70 -29.54 6.27
CA MET A 11 -2.44 -28.53 7.00
C MET A 11 -1.51 -27.73 7.96
N ARG A 12 -0.61 -28.42 8.67
CA ARG A 12 0.39 -27.78 9.55
C ARG A 12 1.42 -26.97 8.77
N GLN A 13 1.82 -27.39 7.57
CA GLN A 13 2.70 -26.61 6.70
C GLN A 13 2.02 -25.33 6.19
N ILE A 14 0.74 -25.40 5.81
CA ILE A 14 -0.02 -24.22 5.37
C ILE A 14 -0.17 -23.20 6.52
N ILE A 15 -0.46 -23.68 7.73
CA ILE A 15 -0.62 -22.84 8.92
C ILE A 15 0.71 -22.17 9.33
N SER A 16 1.82 -22.92 9.33
CA SER A 16 3.14 -22.38 9.71
C SER A 16 3.67 -21.34 8.72
N ARG A 17 3.44 -21.53 7.40
CA ARG A 17 3.77 -20.52 6.38
C ARG A 17 2.97 -19.23 6.59
N ARG A 18 1.66 -19.33 6.83
CA ARG A 18 0.80 -18.17 7.12
C ARG A 18 1.25 -17.42 8.39
N ARG A 19 1.63 -18.13 9.45
CA ARG A 19 2.12 -17.52 10.70
C ARG A 19 3.44 -16.74 10.50
N ARG A 20 4.33 -17.25 9.64
CA ARG A 20 5.58 -16.56 9.28
C ARG A 20 5.31 -15.31 8.44
N LEU A 21 4.37 -15.40 7.50
CA LEU A 21 3.92 -14.25 6.71
C LEU A 21 3.35 -13.15 7.63
N ILE A 22 2.43 -13.48 8.54
CA ILE A 22 1.84 -12.52 9.50
C ILE A 22 2.92 -11.82 10.35
N ARG A 23 3.98 -12.53 10.73
CA ARG A 23 5.07 -11.96 11.56
C ARG A 23 6.02 -11.07 10.77
N VAL A 24 6.35 -11.42 9.52
CA VAL A 24 7.32 -10.67 8.69
C VAL A 24 6.64 -9.55 7.89
N TRP A 25 5.34 -9.67 7.61
CA TRP A 25 4.55 -8.70 6.85
C TRP A 25 4.68 -7.26 7.34
N PRO A 26 4.59 -6.91 8.64
CA PRO A 26 4.71 -5.51 9.06
C PRO A 26 6.08 -4.89 8.71
N ALA A 27 7.17 -5.68 8.70
CA ALA A 27 8.48 -5.18 8.26
C ALA A 27 8.52 -4.96 6.74
N ILE A 28 7.92 -5.87 5.96
CA ILE A 28 7.79 -5.72 4.50
C ILE A 28 6.92 -4.51 4.16
N ALA A 29 5.78 -4.35 4.84
CA ALA A 29 4.88 -3.22 4.65
C ALA A 29 5.54 -1.89 5.01
N LEU A 30 6.35 -1.85 6.08
CA LEU A 30 7.13 -0.67 6.44
C LEU A 30 8.18 -0.35 5.37
N LEU A 31 8.91 -1.35 4.87
CA LEU A 31 9.86 -1.17 3.79
C LEU A 31 9.18 -0.64 2.53
N LEU A 32 8.04 -1.23 2.13
CA LEU A 32 7.25 -0.76 0.99
C LEU A 32 6.77 0.67 1.20
N ALA A 33 6.24 1.01 2.37
CA ALA A 33 5.80 2.37 2.68
C ALA A 33 6.95 3.38 2.61
N VAL A 34 8.14 3.04 3.12
CA VAL A 34 9.34 3.89 3.04
C VAL A 34 9.76 4.07 1.58
N VAL A 35 9.78 3.01 0.78
CA VAL A 35 10.11 3.09 -0.65
C VAL A 35 9.09 3.94 -1.39
N THR A 36 7.79 3.77 -1.13
CA THR A 36 6.73 4.58 -1.72
C THR A 36 6.92 6.05 -1.35
N LEU A 37 7.04 6.37 -0.06
CA LEU A 37 7.24 7.76 0.39
C LEU A 37 8.51 8.37 -0.20
N GLY A 38 9.62 7.63 -0.18
CA GLY A 38 10.89 8.07 -0.78
C GLY A 38 10.77 8.34 -2.28
N PHE A 39 10.05 7.49 -3.01
CA PHE A 39 9.76 7.68 -4.43
C PHE A 39 8.94 8.95 -4.68
N TYR A 40 7.88 9.18 -3.90
CA TYR A 40 7.07 10.40 -4.02
C TYR A 40 7.87 11.67 -3.66
N THR A 41 8.68 11.63 -2.61
CA THR A 41 9.57 12.75 -2.24
C THR A 41 10.61 13.00 -3.32
N TRP A 42 11.25 11.96 -3.87
CA TRP A 42 12.20 12.11 -4.97
C TRP A 42 11.54 12.69 -6.22
N ALA A 43 10.37 12.17 -6.61
CA ALA A 43 9.62 12.62 -7.76
C ALA A 43 9.14 14.07 -7.61
N PHE A 44 8.82 14.51 -6.39
CA PHE A 44 8.47 15.90 -6.10
C PHE A 44 9.60 16.89 -6.42
N PHE A 45 10.86 16.52 -6.14
CA PHE A 45 12.01 17.39 -6.42
C PHE A 45 12.55 17.29 -7.85
N HIS A 46 12.58 16.08 -8.44
CA HIS A 46 13.18 15.85 -9.75
C HIS A 46 12.19 15.98 -10.92
N GLN A 47 10.90 15.74 -10.69
CA GLN A 47 9.87 15.73 -11.73
C GLN A 47 8.63 16.49 -11.25
N PRO A 48 8.74 17.81 -11.02
CA PRO A 48 7.66 18.61 -10.44
C PRO A 48 6.41 18.65 -11.32
N ILE A 49 6.54 18.47 -12.64
CA ILE A 49 5.42 18.38 -13.59
C ILE A 49 4.48 17.19 -13.26
N LEU A 50 5.01 16.09 -12.71
CA LEU A 50 4.24 14.87 -12.45
C LEU A 50 3.61 14.83 -11.06
N VAL A 51 4.09 15.63 -10.11
CA VAL A 51 3.71 15.49 -8.69
C VAL A 51 3.26 16.80 -8.06
N ASN A 52 3.75 17.94 -8.54
CA ASN A 52 3.42 19.25 -8.00
C ASN A 52 2.37 19.97 -8.87
N PRO A 53 1.07 19.88 -8.53
CA PRO A 53 0.02 20.54 -9.30
C PRO A 53 0.13 22.07 -9.27
N LEU A 54 0.75 22.65 -8.23
CA LEU A 54 0.97 24.10 -8.13
C LEU A 54 2.00 24.56 -9.16
N HIS A 55 3.06 23.79 -9.38
CA HIS A 55 4.07 24.10 -10.38
C HIS A 55 3.49 24.08 -11.80
N VAL A 56 2.61 23.12 -12.08
CA VAL A 56 1.86 23.07 -13.35
C VAL A 56 0.92 24.28 -13.46
N LEU A 57 0.26 24.67 -12.37
CA LEU A 57 -0.61 25.87 -12.34
C LEU A 57 0.15 27.15 -12.65
N GLU A 58 1.34 27.33 -12.07
CA GLU A 58 2.22 28.48 -12.31
C GLU A 58 2.69 28.53 -13.78
N LEU A 59 3.11 27.39 -14.34
CA LEU A 59 3.49 27.26 -15.75
C LEU A 59 2.33 27.64 -16.69
N MET A 60 1.11 27.26 -16.35
CA MET A 60 -0.10 27.62 -17.11
C MET A 60 -0.43 29.11 -17.02
N GLN A 61 -0.35 29.69 -15.82
CA GLN A 61 -0.61 31.12 -15.60
C GLN A 61 0.45 32.02 -16.25
N SER A 62 1.69 31.55 -16.36
CA SER A 62 2.78 32.25 -17.05
C SER A 62 2.68 32.24 -18.59
N GLY A 63 1.62 31.67 -19.16
CA GLY A 63 1.23 31.87 -20.55
C GLY A 63 1.72 30.82 -21.56
N ASN A 64 2.03 29.59 -21.13
CA ASN A 64 2.70 28.61 -21.99
C ASN A 64 1.88 27.36 -22.35
N LEU A 65 0.57 27.32 -22.09
CA LEU A 65 -0.28 26.18 -22.46
C LEU A 65 -1.57 26.65 -23.15
N ASP A 66 -1.61 26.38 -24.46
CA ASP A 66 -2.74 26.60 -25.36
C ASP A 66 -3.87 25.61 -25.02
N SER A 67 -5.11 26.08 -25.08
CA SER A 67 -6.36 25.39 -24.72
C SER A 67 -6.54 24.99 -23.23
N ALA A 68 -7.64 25.45 -22.62
CA ALA A 68 -8.06 25.12 -21.26
C ALA A 68 -8.17 23.60 -20.97
N THR A 69 -8.37 22.78 -22.01
CA THR A 69 -8.42 21.32 -21.91
C THR A 69 -7.04 20.72 -21.62
N GLN A 70 -5.98 21.24 -22.22
CA GLN A 70 -4.61 20.80 -21.99
C GLN A 70 -4.14 21.18 -20.58
N ALA A 71 -4.59 22.35 -20.11
CA ALA A 71 -4.38 22.81 -18.74
C ALA A 71 -5.04 21.90 -17.68
N LEU A 72 -6.29 21.51 -17.93
CA LEU A 72 -7.02 20.57 -17.07
C LEU A 72 -6.32 19.21 -17.00
N LEU A 73 -5.93 18.64 -18.15
CA LEU A 73 -5.21 17.36 -18.19
C LEU A 73 -3.86 17.44 -17.46
N ALA A 74 -3.15 18.57 -17.56
CA ALA A 74 -1.86 18.78 -16.92
C ALA A 74 -1.95 18.82 -15.38
N VAL A 75 -3.03 19.34 -14.79
CA VAL A 75 -3.25 19.32 -13.32
C VAL A 75 -3.85 18.00 -12.84
N THR A 76 -4.67 17.36 -13.67
CA THR A 76 -5.33 16.11 -13.31
C THR A 76 -4.32 14.98 -13.14
N ALA A 77 -3.26 14.95 -13.96
CA ALA A 77 -2.19 13.95 -13.86
C ALA A 77 -1.49 13.92 -12.48
N PRO A 78 -0.94 15.02 -11.94
CA PRO A 78 -0.33 15.04 -10.61
C PRO A 78 -1.34 14.77 -9.50
N MET A 79 -2.59 15.23 -9.62
CA MET A 79 -3.63 14.91 -8.63
C MET A 79 -3.95 13.41 -8.59
N LEU A 80 -4.14 12.77 -9.75
CA LEU A 80 -4.37 11.33 -9.84
C LEU A 80 -3.17 10.55 -9.32
N PHE A 81 -1.95 11.00 -9.63
CA PHE A 81 -0.73 10.37 -9.16
C PHE A 81 -0.62 10.39 -7.62
N LEU A 82 -0.94 11.52 -6.99
CA LEU A 82 -1.03 11.63 -5.52
C LEU A 82 -2.15 10.78 -4.93
N ALA A 83 -3.34 10.79 -5.57
CA ALA A 83 -4.49 10.00 -5.12
C ALA A 83 -4.20 8.49 -5.16
N VAL A 84 -3.55 8.01 -6.23
CA VAL A 84 -3.12 6.62 -6.35
C VAL A 84 -2.09 6.27 -5.28
N GLY A 85 -1.12 7.16 -5.02
CA GLY A 85 -0.13 6.96 -3.95
C GLY A 85 -0.75 6.84 -2.58
N LEU A 86 -1.67 7.75 -2.27
CA LEU A 86 -2.44 7.71 -1.03
C LEU A 86 -3.26 6.42 -0.92
N LEU A 87 -3.92 6.01 -2.00
CA LEU A 87 -4.67 4.75 -2.03
C LEU A 87 -3.77 3.55 -1.75
N VAL A 88 -2.58 3.48 -2.36
CA VAL A 88 -1.59 2.41 -2.09
C VAL A 88 -1.18 2.38 -0.62
N LEU A 89 -0.91 3.54 -0.02
CA LEU A 89 -0.56 3.63 1.40
C LEU A 89 -1.73 3.19 2.30
N LEU A 90 -2.96 3.56 1.96
CA LEU A 90 -4.16 3.13 2.68
C LEU A 90 -4.39 1.62 2.56
N LEU A 91 -4.19 1.04 1.38
CA LEU A 91 -4.29 -0.42 1.18
C LEU A 91 -3.21 -1.16 1.96
N LEU A 92 -1.97 -0.67 1.95
CA LEU A 92 -0.88 -1.21 2.76
C LEU A 92 -1.22 -1.15 4.25
N ALA A 93 -1.75 -0.02 4.73
CA ALA A 93 -2.18 0.14 6.12
C ALA A 93 -3.33 -0.81 6.47
N PHE A 94 -4.33 -0.94 5.59
CA PHE A 94 -5.48 -1.81 5.79
C PHE A 94 -5.09 -3.29 5.86
N VAL A 95 -4.30 -3.77 4.90
CA VAL A 95 -3.80 -5.16 4.89
C VAL A 95 -2.94 -5.43 6.12
N THR A 96 -2.09 -4.47 6.50
CA THR A 96 -1.25 -4.60 7.71
C THR A 96 -2.10 -4.66 8.97
N ALA A 97 -3.11 -3.78 9.11
CA ALA A 97 -4.03 -3.78 10.24
C ALA A 97 -4.80 -5.10 10.34
N GLY A 98 -5.29 -5.63 9.21
CA GLY A 98 -5.96 -6.93 9.13
C GLY A 98 -5.07 -8.06 9.64
N LEU A 99 -3.86 -8.20 9.09
CA LEU A 99 -2.92 -9.26 9.50
C LEU A 99 -2.46 -9.13 10.95
N VAL A 100 -2.23 -7.91 11.45
CA VAL A 100 -1.88 -7.67 12.86
C VAL A 100 -3.04 -8.02 13.79
N SER A 101 -4.28 -7.71 13.40
CA SER A 101 -5.48 -8.02 14.17
C SER A 101 -5.69 -9.54 14.30
N GLU A 102 -5.51 -10.29 13.22
CA GLU A 102 -5.54 -11.77 13.23
C GLU A 102 -4.46 -12.35 14.15
N GLY A 103 -3.23 -11.83 14.03
CA GLY A 103 -2.11 -12.25 14.87
C GLY A 103 -2.28 -11.90 16.36
N ARG A 104 -3.10 -10.89 16.69
CA ARG A 104 -3.48 -10.54 18.06
C ARG A 104 -4.58 -11.47 18.58
N LEU A 105 -5.60 -11.73 17.77
CA LEU A 105 -6.73 -12.58 18.13
C LEU A 105 -6.28 -14.02 18.43
N MET A 106 -5.41 -14.59 17.59
CA MET A 106 -4.80 -15.91 17.83
C MET A 106 -4.04 -15.97 19.15
N ARG A 107 -3.26 -14.93 19.49
CA ARG A 107 -2.51 -14.86 20.77
C ARG A 107 -3.44 -14.80 21.98
N VAL A 108 -4.55 -14.09 21.88
CA VAL A 108 -5.55 -13.99 22.95
C VAL A 108 -6.29 -15.32 23.15
N LEU A 109 -6.63 -16.01 22.05
CA LEU A 109 -7.24 -17.34 22.12
C LEU A 109 -6.29 -18.36 22.76
N GLU A 110 -5.03 -18.42 22.30
CA GLU A 110 -4.01 -19.34 22.83
C GLU A 110 -3.78 -19.13 24.33
N LYS A 111 -3.81 -17.87 24.79
CA LYS A 111 -3.69 -17.54 26.23
C LYS A 111 -4.90 -18.01 27.05
N ASN A 112 -6.12 -17.86 26.53
CA ASN A 112 -7.34 -18.27 27.24
C ASN A 112 -7.57 -19.79 27.22
N LEU A 113 -7.11 -20.51 26.19
CA LEU A 113 -7.20 -21.97 26.10
C LEU A 113 -6.12 -22.71 26.93
N SER A 114 -5.07 -21.99 27.36
CA SER A 114 -4.01 -22.53 28.24
C SER A 114 -4.31 -22.38 29.74
N ARG A 115 -5.46 -21.81 30.09
CA ARG A 115 -6.01 -21.77 31.45
C ARG A 115 -7.11 -22.80 31.58
#